data_AF-A0A7W1RSL5-F1
#
_entry.id   AF-A0A7W1RSL5-F1
#
_cell.length_a   1.000
_cell.length_b   1.000
_cell.length_c   1.000
_cell.angle_alpha   90.00
_cell.angle_beta   90.00
_cell.angle_gamma   90.00
#
_symmetry.space_group_name_H-M   'P 1'
#
loop_
_entity.id
_entity.type
_entity.pdbx_description
1 polymer ?
#
loop_
_entity_poly.entity_id
_entity_poly.type
_entity_poly.pdbx_seq_one_letter_code
_entity_poly.pdbx_strand_id
1 'polypeptide(L)'
;MTFAIIVFGGIALVLVAVLAAARYSSKTGPQILDWQPTRSFEQEIELESDDVEQMIAARNERRRQRGDDEISEHEFRKEVRLEEQAHRRRAASYRDDREETGEISPGR
;
A
#
# COMPACT_ATOMS: atom_id res chain seq x y z
N MET A 1 5.84 7.06 42.43
CA MET A 1 7.06 6.81 41.62
C MET A 1 7.29 5.33 41.35
N THR A 2 7.19 4.45 42.35
CA THR A 2 7.33 2.98 42.22
C THR A 2 6.40 2.35 41.19
N PHE A 3 5.11 2.72 41.16
CA PHE A 3 4.14 2.24 40.17
C PHE A 3 4.60 2.50 38.72
N ALA A 4 5.04 3.73 38.42
CA ALA A 4 5.50 4.10 37.09
C ALA A 4 6.72 3.26 36.68
N ILE A 5 7.68 3.06 37.58
CA ILE A 5 8.87 2.25 37.31
C ILE A 5 8.49 0.80 36.99
N ILE A 6 7.52 0.23 37.70
CA ILE A 6 7.06 -1.15 37.45
C ILE A 6 6.35 -1.25 36.10
N VAL A 7 5.45 -0.32 35.79
CA VAL A 7 4.69 -0.34 34.53
C VAL A 7 5.61 -0.09 33.33
N PHE A 8 6.39 0.99 33.36
CA PHE A 8 7.30 1.32 32.26
C PHE A 8 8.45 0.31 32.15
N GLY A 9 8.96 -0.19 33.28
CA GLY A 9 9.98 -1.24 33.30
C GLY A 9 9.46 -2.56 32.74
N GLY A 10 8.22 -2.94 33.06
CA GLY A 10 7.56 -4.12 32.50
C GLY A 10 7.34 -4.01 30.99
N ILE A 11 6.86 -2.85 30.51
CA ILE A 11 6.69 -2.60 29.08
C ILE A 11 8.05 -2.63 28.35
N ALA A 12 9.06 -1.95 28.90
CA ALA A 12 10.40 -1.94 28.33
C ALA A 12 11.00 -3.36 28.26
N LEU A 13 10.81 -4.17 29.30
CA LEU A 13 11.25 -5.57 29.33
C LEU A 13 10.59 -6.39 28.21
N VAL A 14 9.26 -6.27 28.05
CA VAL A 14 8.52 -6.96 26.98
C VAL A 14 9.02 -6.53 25.60
N LEU A 15 9.21 -5.22 25.39
CA LEU A 15 9.73 -4.71 24.12
C LEU A 15 11.13 -5.25 23.82
N VAL A 16 12.04 -5.25 24.80
CA VAL A 16 13.38 -5.81 24.64
C VAL A 16 13.33 -7.31 24.35
N ALA A 17 12.44 -8.06 25.01
CA ALA A 17 12.27 -9.49 24.77
C ALA A 17 11.76 -9.77 23.34
N VAL A 18 10.78 -9.00 22.85
CA VAL A 18 10.26 -9.11 21.48
C VAL A 18 11.34 -8.75 20.45
N LEU A 19 12.10 -7.68 20.68
CA LEU A 19 13.19 -7.27 19.79
C LEU A 19 14.33 -8.29 19.77
N ALA A 20 14.67 -8.87 20.92
CA ALA A 20 15.64 -9.96 21.00
C ALA A 20 15.13 -11.18 20.22
N ALA A 21 13.88 -11.61 20.45
CA ALA A 21 13.28 -12.71 19.71
C ALA A 21 13.28 -12.46 18.19
N ALA A 22 12.95 -11.24 17.75
CA ALA A 22 13.01 -10.86 16.34
C ALA A 22 14.46 -10.86 15.79
N ARG A 23 15.44 -10.43 16.58
CA ARG A 23 16.86 -10.39 16.20
C ARG A 23 17.49 -11.78 16.09
N TYR A 24 17.08 -12.70 16.97
CA TYR A 24 17.57 -14.08 17.01
C TYR A 24 16.75 -15.04 16.12
N SER A 25 15.54 -14.65 15.70
CA SER A 25 14.76 -15.41 14.74
C SER A 25 15.27 -15.14 13.33
N SER A 26 15.86 -16.14 12.68
CA SER A 26 16.21 -16.11 11.25
C SER A 26 15.00 -16.21 10.32
N LYS A 27 13.77 -16.26 10.86
CA LYS A 27 12.53 -16.41 10.11
C LYS A 27 11.93 -15.05 9.76
N THR A 28 11.82 -14.75 8.47
CA THR A 28 11.11 -13.57 7.95
C THR A 28 9.61 -13.67 8.26
N GLY A 29 8.91 -12.54 8.48
CA GLY A 29 7.50 -12.48 8.89
C GLY A 29 6.52 -13.49 8.26
N PRO A 30 6.60 -13.81 6.95
CA PRO A 30 5.76 -14.85 6.33
C PRO A 30 5.93 -16.25 6.95
N GLN A 31 7.15 -16.59 7.40
CA GLN A 31 7.47 -17.86 8.05
C GLN A 31 7.05 -17.93 9.54
N ILE A 32 6.64 -16.80 10.12
CA ILE A 32 6.04 -16.75 11.46
C ILE A 32 4.53 -16.97 11.36
N LEU A 33 3.91 -16.49 10.27
CA LEU A 33 2.49 -16.61 9.99
C LEU A 33 2.10 -17.89 9.22
N ASP A 34 3.08 -18.67 8.74
CA ASP A 34 2.91 -19.76 7.77
C ASP A 34 2.02 -19.36 6.57
N TRP A 35 2.12 -18.10 6.15
CA TRP A 35 1.34 -17.60 5.02
C TRP A 35 1.95 -18.13 3.72
N GLN A 36 1.25 -19.05 3.07
CA GLN A 36 1.51 -19.45 1.69
C GLN A 36 0.52 -18.72 0.77
N PRO A 37 0.98 -18.08 -0.33
CA PRO A 37 0.08 -17.58 -1.35
C PRO A 37 -0.88 -18.68 -1.79
N THR A 38 -2.18 -18.38 -1.86
CA THR A 38 -3.21 -19.36 -2.24
C THR A 38 -3.15 -19.75 -3.72
N ARG A 39 -2.41 -18.98 -4.52
CA ARG A 39 -2.27 -19.11 -5.98
C ARG A 39 -0.83 -18.93 -6.40
N SER A 40 -0.46 -19.51 -7.56
CA SER A 40 0.86 -19.32 -8.14
C SER A 40 1.01 -17.92 -8.71
N PHE A 41 2.26 -17.47 -8.89
CA PHE A 41 2.54 -16.16 -9.49
C PHE A 41 1.95 -16.02 -10.91
N GLU A 42 2.02 -17.08 -11.71
CA GLU A 42 1.44 -17.09 -13.06
C GLU A 42 -0.08 -16.88 -13.02
N GLN A 43 -0.77 -17.55 -12.11
CA GLN A 43 -2.22 -17.39 -11.93
C GLN A 43 -2.59 -15.97 -11.50
N GLU A 44 -1.76 -15.33 -10.67
CA GLU A 44 -2.01 -13.95 -10.25
C GLU A 44 -1.91 -12.97 -11.43
N ILE A 45 -0.95 -13.17 -12.33
CA ILE A 45 -0.80 -12.34 -13.55
C ILE A 45 -2.00 -12.52 -14.49
N GLU A 46 -2.45 -13.76 -14.68
CA GLU A 46 -3.63 -14.07 -15.49
C GLU A 46 -4.86 -13.35 -14.92
N LEU A 47 -5.08 -13.45 -13.61
CA LEU A 47 -6.21 -12.80 -12.94
C LEU A 47 -6.15 -11.27 -13.01
N GLU A 48 -4.97 -10.67 -12.83
CA GLU A 48 -4.80 -9.23 -12.96
C GLU A 48 -5.12 -8.76 -14.39
N SER A 49 -4.74 -9.55 -15.40
CA SER A 49 -5.05 -9.26 -16.80
C SER A 49 -6.56 -9.34 -17.07
N ASP A 50 -7.22 -10.40 -16.59
CA ASP A 50 -8.67 -10.58 -16.71
C ASP A 50 -9.46 -9.47 -15.99
N ASP A 51 -8.97 -9.00 -14.84
CA ASP A 51 -9.59 -7.89 -14.11
C ASP A 51 -9.53 -6.58 -14.90
N VAL A 52 -8.42 -6.29 -15.58
CA VAL A 52 -8.29 -5.12 -16.46
C VAL A 52 -9.26 -5.20 -17.64
N GLU A 53 -9.40 -6.36 -18.27
CA GLU A 53 -10.36 -6.56 -19.36
C GLU A 53 -11.80 -6.33 -18.89
N GLN A 54 -12.18 -6.87 -17.72
CA GLN A 54 -13.50 -6.66 -17.13
C GLN A 54 -13.78 -5.18 -16.82
N MET A 55 -12.78 -4.44 -16.32
CA MET A 55 -12.92 -3.00 -16.08
C MET A 55 -13.17 -2.21 -17.36
N ILE A 56 -12.42 -2.51 -18.44
CA ILE A 56 -12.60 -1.87 -19.74
C ILE A 56 -13.98 -2.21 -20.32
N ALA A 57 -14.39 -3.47 -20.27
CA ALA A 57 -15.70 -3.91 -20.72
C ALA A 57 -16.84 -3.19 -19.98
N ALA A 58 -16.76 -3.10 -18.66
CA ALA A 58 -17.75 -2.39 -17.85
C ALA A 58 -17.80 -0.89 -18.17
N ARG A 59 -16.67 -0.27 -18.49
CA ARG A 59 -16.62 1.14 -18.89
C ARG A 59 -17.19 1.36 -20.29
N ASN A 60 -16.85 0.50 -21.24
CA ASN A 60 -17.38 0.54 -22.60
C ASN A 60 -18.89 0.30 -22.62
N GLU A 61 -19.41 -0.58 -21.76
CA GLU A 61 -20.85 -0.74 -21.58
C GLU A 61 -21.55 0.58 -21.23
N ARG A 62 -21.02 1.32 -20.25
CA ARG A 62 -21.57 2.64 -19.89
C ARG A 62 -21.40 3.68 -21.00
N ARG A 63 -20.30 3.63 -21.76
CA ARG A 63 -20.03 4.51 -22.91
C ARG A 63 -21.03 4.26 -24.04
N ARG A 64 -21.28 3.00 -24.38
CA ARG A 64 -22.30 2.58 -25.35
C ARG A 64 -23.69 3.10 -25.00
N GLN A 65 -24.08 3.02 -23.73
CA GLN A 65 -25.37 3.55 -23.26
C GLN A 65 -25.52 5.07 -23.46
N ARG A 66 -24.41 5.81 -23.49
CA ARG A 66 -24.39 7.26 -23.75
C ARG A 66 -24.13 7.62 -25.21
N GLY A 67 -23.81 6.65 -26.06
CA GLY A 67 -23.37 6.87 -27.43
C GLY A 67 -21.94 7.41 -27.54
N ASP A 68 -21.12 7.25 -26.50
CA ASP A 68 -19.69 7.59 -26.53
C ASP A 68 -18.89 6.48 -27.24
N ASP A 69 -17.77 6.84 -27.86
CA ASP A 69 -16.82 5.89 -28.44
C ASP A 69 -16.21 4.98 -27.35
N GLU A 70 -16.04 3.70 -27.68
CA GLU A 70 -15.35 2.73 -26.85
C GLU A 70 -13.86 3.07 -26.69
N ILE A 71 -13.28 2.73 -25.53
CA ILE A 71 -11.84 2.88 -25.31
C ILE A 71 -11.12 1.55 -25.47
N SER A 72 -9.93 1.66 -26.04
CA SER A 72 -8.97 0.55 -26.10
C SER A 72 -8.20 0.41 -24.78
N GLU A 73 -7.61 -0.77 -24.58
CA GLU A 73 -6.71 -1.01 -23.44
C GLU A 73 -5.51 -0.05 -23.45
N HIS A 74 -4.96 0.27 -24.62
CA HIS A 74 -3.84 1.21 -24.75
C HIS A 74 -4.23 2.61 -24.25
N GLU A 75 -5.42 3.09 -24.60
CA GLU A 75 -5.94 4.38 -24.12
C GLU A 75 -6.21 4.34 -22.61
N PHE A 76 -6.78 3.25 -22.11
CA PHE A 76 -6.97 3.04 -20.68
C PHE A 76 -5.64 3.11 -19.91
N ARG A 77 -4.61 2.39 -20.36
CA ARG A 77 -3.26 2.43 -19.77
C ARG A 77 -2.63 3.82 -19.85
N LYS A 78 -2.90 4.58 -20.91
CA LYS A 78 -2.44 5.97 -21.04
C LYS A 78 -3.12 6.87 -20.01
N GLU A 79 -4.42 6.72 -19.82
CA GLU A 79 -5.20 7.47 -18.80
C GLU A 79 -4.68 7.19 -17.39
N VAL A 80 -4.53 5.90 -17.02
CA VAL A 80 -4.00 5.49 -15.71
C VAL A 80 -2.62 6.12 -15.45
N ARG A 81 -1.72 6.09 -16.44
CA ARG A 81 -0.38 6.70 -16.30
C ARG A 81 -0.44 8.20 -16.03
N LEU A 82 -1.36 8.91 -16.67
CA LEU A 82 -1.54 10.36 -16.46
C LEU A 82 -2.11 10.63 -15.07
N GLU A 83 -3.05 9.80 -14.61
CA GLU A 83 -3.62 9.87 -13.27
C GLU A 83 -2.57 9.61 -12.19
N GLU A 84 -1.74 8.57 -12.33
CA GLU A 84 -0.62 8.28 -11.42
C GLU A 84 0.36 9.45 -11.33
N GLN A 85 0.70 10.07 -12.47
CA GLN A 85 1.55 11.25 -12.49
C GLN A 85 0.90 12.43 -11.75
N ALA A 86 -0.41 12.63 -11.92
CA ALA A 86 -1.15 13.67 -11.20
C ALA A 86 -1.18 13.38 -9.69
N HIS A 87 -1.43 12.14 -9.29
CA HIS A 87 -1.39 11.71 -7.89
C HIS A 87 -0.01 11.93 -7.27
N ARG A 88 1.06 11.58 -7.99
CA ARG A 88 2.44 11.81 -7.54
C ARG A 88 2.74 13.30 -7.35
N ARG A 89 2.27 14.16 -8.26
CA ARG A 89 2.43 15.62 -8.15
C ARG A 89 1.71 16.18 -6.92
N ARG A 90 0.47 15.74 -6.66
CA ARG A 90 -0.30 16.13 -5.46
C ARG A 90 0.39 15.63 -4.19
N ALA A 91 0.89 14.40 -4.18
CA ALA A 91 1.62 13.86 -3.04
C ALA A 91 2.91 14.65 -2.76
N ALA A 92 3.61 15.10 -3.80
CA ALA A 92 4.78 15.96 -3.66
C ALA A 92 4.41 17.34 -3.11
N SER A 93 3.32 17.97 -3.59
CA SER A 93 2.90 19.28 -3.07
C SER A 93 2.55 19.22 -1.58
N TYR A 94 1.87 18.16 -1.11
CA TYR A 94 1.61 18.00 0.33
C TYR A 94 2.87 17.85 1.16
N ARG A 95 3.94 17.29 0.59
CA ARG A 95 5.23 17.18 1.27
C ARG A 95 5.91 18.55 1.36
N ASP A 96 5.94 19.29 0.25
CA ASP A 96 6.56 20.60 0.19
C ASP A 96 5.81 21.61 1.09
N ASP A 97 4.47 21.60 1.07
CA ASP A 97 3.64 22.44 1.96
C ASP A 97 3.92 22.15 3.45
N ARG A 98 4.16 20.87 3.81
CA ARG A 98 4.51 20.46 5.18
C ARG A 98 5.92 20.92 5.59
N GLU A 99 6.87 20.90 4.65
CA GLU A 99 8.23 21.40 4.89
C GLU A 99 8.24 22.94 4.97
N GLU A 100 7.38 23.64 4.22
CA GLU A 100 7.27 25.11 4.20
C GLU A 100 6.49 25.70 5.40
N THR A 101 5.45 25.00 5.88
CA THR A 101 4.67 25.44 7.07
C THR A 101 5.41 25.34 8.39
N GLY A 102 6.67 24.86 8.39
CA GLY A 102 7.52 24.87 9.58
C GLY A 102 6.97 23.99 10.72
N GLU A 103 6.04 23.08 10.43
CA GLU A 103 5.56 22.10 11.40
C GLU A 103 6.59 20.97 11.52
N ILE A 104 7.75 21.34 12.07
CA ILE A 104 8.65 20.42 12.75
C ILE A 104 7.80 19.75 13.82
N SER A 105 7.39 18.51 13.58
CA SER A 105 6.92 17.63 14.63
C SER A 105 7.98 17.61 15.74
N PRO A 106 7.71 18.12 16.96
CA PRO A 106 8.67 18.00 18.03
C PRO A 106 8.56 16.57 18.58
N GLY A 107 9.57 15.76 18.29
CA GLY A 107 9.82 14.47 18.95
C GLY A 107 9.00 13.30 18.37
N ARG A 108 9.56 12.10 18.24
CA ARG A 108 10.87 11.52 18.59
C ARG A 108 11.18 10.43 17.58
#